data_AF-A0A5M4EVL0-F1
#
_entry.id   AF-A0A5M4EVL0-F1
#
_cell.length_a   1.000
_cell.length_b   1.000
_cell.length_c   1.000
_cell.angle_alpha   90.00
_cell.angle_beta   90.00
_cell.angle_gamma   90.00
#
_symmetry.space_group_name_H-M   'P 1'
#
loop_
_entity.id
_entity.type
_entity.pdbx_description
1 polymer ?
#
loop_
_entity_poly.entity_id
_entity_poly.type
_entity_poly.pdbx_seq_one_letter_code
_entity_poly.pdbx_strand_id
1 'polypeptide(L)'
;MTKLNIMASRHSAFYSPMICTIAGGFLEKEGLTGEYHVVEAGSTSGGAVAEGRMDVAQAAVSASWSPLDKGTRPAFAHFAQINRYDGFFIAAREPDTDFSWNKLLNGKFLYVHGGQPEAMLRYGAFKQGLDLSDVDDIPSSGGSEMMDQWGNGEGDYFHEQGAFPQQLEHDGKGHIVGSVGEAVGPVAFSSLVGRWDWL
;
A
#
# COMPACT_ATOMS: atom_id res chain seq x y z
N MET A 1 -28.54 -11.87 11.23
CA MET A 1 -27.65 -11.20 10.26
C MET A 1 -26.46 -12.10 10.03
N THR A 2 -26.08 -12.31 8.77
CA THR A 2 -24.89 -13.10 8.43
C THR A 2 -23.65 -12.26 8.74
N LYS A 3 -22.69 -12.83 9.48
CA LYS A 3 -21.45 -12.15 9.86
C LYS A 3 -20.36 -12.44 8.82
N LEU A 4 -19.67 -11.40 8.36
CA LEU A 4 -18.50 -11.48 7.50
C LEU A 4 -17.23 -11.17 8.30
N ASN A 5 -16.20 -11.99 8.15
CA ASN A 5 -14.86 -11.72 8.66
C ASN A 5 -14.08 -10.96 7.59
N ILE A 6 -13.75 -9.70 7.87
CA ILE A 6 -13.20 -8.75 6.90
C ILE A 6 -11.80 -8.32 7.35
N MET A 7 -10.80 -8.44 6.48
CA MET A 7 -9.40 -8.17 6.83
C MET A 7 -8.75 -7.07 5.99
N ALA A 8 -7.98 -6.21 6.64
CA ALA A 8 -7.02 -5.31 5.98
C ALA A 8 -5.57 -5.77 6.23
N SER A 9 -4.68 -5.49 5.28
CA SER A 9 -3.24 -5.65 5.51
C SER A 9 -2.71 -4.79 6.67
N ARG A 10 -3.32 -3.62 6.88
CA ARG A 10 -3.10 -2.71 8.01
C ARG A 10 -4.26 -1.75 8.16
N HIS A 11 -4.42 -1.14 9.32
CA HIS A 11 -5.39 -0.07 9.49
C HIS A 11 -4.87 1.23 8.84
N SER A 12 -5.41 1.58 7.67
CA SER A 12 -5.00 2.75 6.91
C SER A 12 -6.20 3.41 6.21
N ALA A 13 -6.20 4.74 6.14
CA ALA A 13 -7.16 5.52 5.38
C ALA A 13 -7.18 5.15 3.88
N PHE A 14 -6.09 4.54 3.38
CA PHE A 14 -6.02 3.99 2.03
C PHE A 14 -7.06 2.89 1.76
N TYR A 15 -7.61 2.28 2.82
CA TYR A 15 -8.68 1.27 2.76
C TYR A 15 -10.03 1.81 3.24
N SER A 16 -10.19 3.14 3.22
CA SER A 16 -11.41 3.81 3.70
C SER A 16 -12.71 3.28 3.09
N PRO A 17 -12.84 2.91 1.80
CA PRO A 17 -14.10 2.35 1.32
C PRO A 17 -14.52 1.09 2.08
N MET A 18 -13.57 0.18 2.36
CA MET A 18 -13.83 -1.04 3.12
C MET A 18 -14.17 -0.74 4.59
N ILE A 19 -13.43 0.17 5.23
CA ILE A 19 -13.67 0.57 6.63
C ILE A 19 -15.05 1.24 6.75
N CYS A 20 -15.40 2.11 5.80
CA CYS A 20 -16.70 2.77 5.74
C CYS A 20 -17.85 1.78 5.50
N THR A 21 -17.65 0.73 4.70
CA THR A 21 -18.66 -0.34 4.53
C THR A 21 -19.02 -0.99 5.87
N ILE A 22 -18.03 -1.20 6.74
CA ILE A 22 -18.21 -1.81 8.07
C ILE A 22 -18.85 -0.81 9.04
N ALA A 23 -18.28 0.39 9.16
CA ALA A 23 -18.68 1.37 10.18
C ALA A 23 -19.92 2.19 9.79
N GLY A 24 -20.23 2.28 8.49
CA GLY A 24 -21.23 3.20 7.94
C GLY A 24 -22.65 2.67 7.87
N GLY A 25 -22.94 1.52 8.49
CA GLY A 25 -24.28 0.91 8.45
C GLY A 25 -24.63 0.29 7.09
N PHE A 26 -23.67 0.13 6.18
CA PHE A 26 -23.92 -0.38 4.83
C PHE A 26 -24.17 -1.88 4.83
N LEU A 27 -23.44 -2.65 5.64
CA LEU A 27 -23.66 -4.08 5.78
C LEU A 27 -25.02 -4.37 6.43
N GLU A 28 -25.38 -3.63 7.47
CA GLU A 28 -26.63 -3.83 8.22
C GLU A 28 -27.87 -3.60 7.34
N LYS A 29 -27.80 -2.64 6.41
CA LYS A 29 -28.86 -2.39 5.41
C LYS A 29 -29.09 -3.59 4.49
N GLU A 30 -28.07 -4.40 4.26
CA GLU A 30 -28.13 -5.64 3.47
C GLU A 30 -28.36 -6.89 4.35
N GLY A 31 -28.61 -6.73 5.66
CA GLY A 31 -28.80 -7.85 6.59
C GLY A 31 -27.50 -8.57 6.99
N LEU A 32 -26.35 -7.93 6.77
CA LEU A 32 -25.00 -8.41 7.06
C LEU A 32 -24.40 -7.66 8.26
N THR A 33 -23.38 -8.23 8.88
CA THR A 33 -22.48 -7.53 9.82
C THR A 33 -21.02 -7.85 9.49
N GLY A 34 -20.10 -6.97 9.86
CA GLY A 34 -18.67 -7.16 9.62
C GLY A 34 -17.87 -7.23 10.93
N GLU A 35 -16.98 -8.21 11.05
CA GLU A 35 -15.90 -8.19 12.03
C GLU A 35 -14.59 -7.79 11.32
N TYR A 36 -13.94 -6.75 11.83
CA TYR A 36 -12.75 -6.19 11.24
C TYR A 36 -11.49 -6.77 11.88
N HIS A 37 -10.60 -7.29 11.05
CA HIS A 37 -9.30 -7.82 11.44
C HIS A 37 -8.17 -7.09 10.71
N VAL A 38 -7.01 -7.06 11.34
CA VAL A 38 -5.75 -6.64 10.72
C VAL A 38 -4.84 -7.86 10.63
N VAL A 39 -4.09 -7.96 9.54
CA VAL A 39 -3.13 -9.04 9.32
C VAL A 39 -2.14 -9.16 10.48
N GLU A 40 -1.92 -10.39 10.93
CA GLU A 40 -0.88 -10.74 11.91
C GLU A 40 0.48 -10.93 11.22
N ALA A 41 1.57 -10.78 11.98
CA ALA A 41 2.92 -10.98 11.48
C ALA A 41 3.08 -12.36 10.81
N GLY A 42 3.68 -12.39 9.63
CA GLY A 42 3.90 -13.62 8.85
C GLY A 42 2.70 -14.10 8.02
N SER A 43 1.56 -13.39 8.04
CA SER A 43 0.40 -13.67 7.17
C SER A 43 0.23 -12.60 6.09
N THR A 44 -0.63 -12.86 5.11
CA THR A 44 -1.15 -11.85 4.18
C THR A 44 -2.68 -11.85 4.21
N SER A 45 -3.28 -10.72 3.85
CA SER A 45 -4.73 -10.57 3.81
C SER A 45 -5.38 -11.47 2.75
N GLY A 46 -4.79 -11.54 1.55
CA GLY A 46 -5.23 -12.45 0.49
C GLY A 46 -5.02 -13.93 0.86
N GLY A 47 -3.91 -14.27 1.53
CA GLY A 47 -3.67 -15.63 2.02
C GLY A 47 -4.73 -16.08 3.04
N ALA A 48 -5.11 -15.19 3.97
CA ALA A 48 -6.16 -15.49 4.94
C ALA A 48 -7.51 -15.79 4.28
N VAL A 49 -7.83 -15.12 3.17
CA VAL A 49 -9.02 -15.42 2.36
C VAL A 49 -8.88 -16.77 1.65
N ALA A 50 -7.75 -17.01 0.99
CA ALA A 50 -7.50 -18.28 0.28
C ALA A 50 -7.59 -19.50 1.20
N GLU A 51 -7.14 -19.36 2.44
CA GLU A 51 -7.19 -20.41 3.48
C GLU A 51 -8.58 -20.53 4.15
N GLY A 52 -9.52 -19.65 3.82
CA GLY A 52 -10.87 -19.65 4.40
C GLY A 52 -10.96 -19.13 5.83
N ARG A 53 -9.92 -18.45 6.32
CA ARG A 53 -9.92 -17.78 7.63
C ARG A 53 -10.67 -16.45 7.60
N MET A 54 -10.76 -15.82 6.44
CA MET A 54 -11.46 -14.55 6.20
C MET A 54 -12.39 -14.69 5.01
N ASP A 55 -13.54 -14.03 5.04
CA ASP A 55 -14.51 -14.05 3.93
C ASP A 55 -14.12 -13.05 2.85
N VAL A 56 -13.74 -11.84 3.27
CA VAL A 56 -13.32 -10.74 2.40
C VAL A 56 -12.06 -10.10 2.95
N ALA A 57 -11.17 -9.67 2.07
CA ALA A 57 -10.04 -8.84 2.49
C ALA A 57 -9.67 -7.79 1.45
N GLN A 58 -8.86 -6.81 1.83
CA GLN A 58 -8.12 -6.01 0.87
C GLN A 58 -6.87 -6.74 0.42
N ALA A 59 -6.53 -6.72 -0.88
CA ALA A 59 -5.21 -7.13 -1.37
C ALA A 59 -4.73 -6.20 -2.50
N ALA A 60 -3.42 -6.07 -2.65
CA ALA A 60 -2.82 -5.44 -3.82
C ALA A 60 -3.13 -6.28 -5.08
N VAL A 61 -3.41 -5.64 -6.22
CA VAL A 61 -3.69 -6.39 -7.46
C VAL A 61 -2.47 -7.20 -7.91
N SER A 62 -1.26 -6.77 -7.53
CA SER A 62 -0.02 -7.50 -7.80
C SER A 62 0.06 -8.88 -7.14
N ALA A 63 -0.75 -9.15 -6.10
CA ALA A 63 -0.78 -10.45 -5.45
C ALA A 63 -1.21 -11.57 -6.43
N SER A 64 -1.86 -11.22 -7.54
CA SER A 64 -2.23 -12.15 -8.60
C SER A 64 -1.24 -12.21 -9.77
N TRP A 65 -0.24 -11.33 -9.88
CA TRP A 65 0.66 -11.28 -11.04
C TRP A 65 1.46 -12.57 -11.22
N SER A 66 2.16 -13.03 -10.18
CA SER A 66 3.02 -14.22 -10.28
C SER A 66 2.26 -15.50 -10.69
N PRO A 67 1.06 -15.81 -10.13
CA PRO A 67 0.22 -16.88 -10.66
C PRO A 67 -0.17 -16.69 -12.13
N LEU A 68 -0.62 -15.48 -12.50
CA LEU A 68 -1.05 -15.18 -13.87
C LEU A 68 0.10 -15.33 -14.88
N ASP A 69 1.31 -14.86 -14.54
CA ASP A 69 2.51 -15.01 -15.36
C ASP A 69 2.87 -16.48 -15.60
N LYS A 70 2.56 -17.35 -14.63
CA LYS A 70 2.76 -18.81 -14.73
C LYS A 70 1.59 -19.52 -15.43
N GLY A 71 0.58 -18.79 -15.89
CA GLY A 71 -0.64 -19.36 -16.47
C GLY A 71 -1.48 -20.13 -15.46
N THR A 72 -1.31 -19.89 -14.15
CA THR A 72 -2.09 -20.53 -13.09
C THR A 72 -3.15 -19.58 -12.54
N ARG A 73 -4.24 -20.15 -12.03
CA ARG A 73 -5.31 -19.37 -11.40
C ARG A 73 -4.80 -18.79 -10.07
N PRO A 74 -4.99 -17.47 -9.81
CA PRO A 74 -4.70 -16.89 -8.50
C PRO A 74 -5.47 -17.59 -7.37
N ALA A 75 -4.94 -17.56 -6.14
CA ALA A 75 -5.54 -18.26 -5.00
C ALA A 75 -6.89 -17.67 -4.55
N PHE A 76 -7.18 -16.42 -4.92
CA PHE A 76 -8.40 -15.69 -4.61
C PHE A 76 -8.81 -14.81 -5.79
N ALA A 77 -10.07 -14.37 -5.80
CA ALA A 77 -10.63 -13.49 -6.80
C ALA A 77 -10.53 -12.05 -6.34
N HIS A 78 -10.10 -11.14 -7.22
CA HIS A 78 -10.30 -9.70 -7.06
C HIS A 78 -11.68 -9.32 -7.61
N PHE A 79 -12.54 -8.69 -6.80
CA PHE A 79 -13.94 -8.44 -7.23
C PHE A 79 -14.39 -6.98 -7.15
N ALA A 80 -13.73 -6.12 -6.38
CA ALA A 80 -14.08 -4.70 -6.30
C ALA A 80 -12.86 -3.81 -6.03
N GLN A 81 -12.56 -2.88 -6.94
CA GLN A 81 -11.48 -1.90 -6.75
C GLN A 81 -11.82 -0.91 -5.63
N ILE A 82 -10.85 -0.59 -4.77
CA ILE A 82 -11.06 0.31 -3.61
C ILE A 82 -10.17 1.56 -3.62
N ASN A 83 -9.26 1.68 -4.57
CA ASN A 83 -8.46 2.90 -4.80
C ASN A 83 -8.22 3.09 -6.29
N ARG A 84 -7.96 4.32 -6.71
CA ARG A 84 -7.74 4.68 -8.12
C ARG A 84 -6.35 5.24 -8.41
N TYR A 85 -5.52 5.33 -7.39
CA TYR A 85 -4.17 5.86 -7.43
C TYR A 85 -3.31 5.08 -6.45
N ASP A 86 -2.00 5.14 -6.69
CA ASP A 86 -1.01 4.76 -5.67
C ASP A 86 -1.15 5.67 -4.44
N GLY A 87 -1.10 5.08 -3.25
CA GLY A 87 -1.19 5.75 -1.95
C GLY A 87 0.15 5.93 -1.24
N PHE A 88 1.27 5.77 -1.94
CA PHE A 88 2.62 5.99 -1.44
C PHE A 88 3.07 7.43 -1.72
N PHE A 89 3.83 7.97 -0.77
CA PHE A 89 4.36 9.33 -0.82
C PHE A 89 5.86 9.32 -0.62
N ILE A 90 6.51 10.37 -1.08
CA ILE A 90 7.91 10.67 -0.82
C ILE A 90 7.94 11.77 0.24
N ALA A 91 8.69 11.55 1.32
CA ALA A 91 8.97 12.55 2.34
C ALA A 91 10.47 12.85 2.40
N ALA A 92 10.82 14.07 2.78
CA ALA A 92 12.18 14.53 3.04
C ALA A 92 12.35 14.93 4.51
N ARG A 93 13.60 15.05 4.98
CA ARG A 93 13.92 15.49 6.35
C ARG A 93 13.46 16.93 6.62
N GLU A 94 13.65 17.80 5.64
CA GLU A 94 13.31 19.22 5.69
C GLU A 94 12.24 19.54 4.64
N PRO A 95 11.46 20.63 4.80
CA PRO A 95 10.52 21.06 3.77
C PRO A 95 11.24 21.35 2.46
N ASP A 96 10.69 20.86 1.35
CA ASP A 96 11.18 21.15 0.00
C ASP A 96 10.03 21.49 -0.94
N THR A 97 9.72 22.79 -1.05
CA THR A 97 8.62 23.28 -1.91
C THR A 97 8.94 23.19 -3.40
N ASP A 98 10.22 23.08 -3.76
CA ASP A 98 10.71 22.99 -5.14
C ASP A 98 11.24 21.58 -5.42
N PHE A 99 10.62 20.58 -4.80
CA PHE A 99 11.01 19.18 -5.00
C PHE A 99 10.89 18.79 -6.46
N SER A 100 11.93 18.12 -6.95
CA SER A 100 11.90 17.41 -8.23
C SER A 100 12.48 16.03 -8.00
N TRP A 101 11.99 15.03 -8.73
CA TRP A 101 12.43 13.66 -8.53
C TRP A 101 13.93 13.45 -8.79
N ASN A 102 14.57 14.32 -9.60
CA ASN A 102 16.02 14.33 -9.78
C ASN A 102 16.80 14.59 -8.48
N LYS A 103 16.19 15.21 -7.48
CA LYS A 103 16.83 15.40 -6.16
C LYS A 103 17.05 14.07 -5.43
N LEU A 104 16.29 13.02 -5.75
CA LEU A 104 16.50 11.67 -5.22
C LEU A 104 17.88 11.09 -5.59
N LEU A 105 18.50 11.58 -6.67
CA LEU A 105 19.84 11.15 -7.11
C LEU A 105 20.98 11.74 -6.28
N ASN A 106 20.69 12.75 -5.44
CA ASN A 106 21.70 13.49 -4.68
C ASN A 106 21.65 13.18 -3.17
N GLY A 107 20.94 12.13 -2.77
CA GLY A 107 20.82 11.72 -1.37
C GLY A 107 20.44 10.25 -1.27
N LYS A 108 20.45 9.74 -0.03
CA LYS A 108 20.06 8.37 0.27
C LYS A 108 18.56 8.23 0.26
N PHE A 109 18.06 7.26 -0.51
CA PHE A 109 16.64 7.02 -0.65
C PHE A 109 16.24 5.72 0.04
N LEU A 110 15.57 5.86 1.19
CA LEU A 110 14.95 4.76 1.91
C LEU A 110 13.57 4.51 1.29
N TYR A 111 13.39 3.39 0.59
CA TYR A 111 12.11 3.05 -0.06
C TYR A 111 11.70 1.59 0.14
N VAL A 112 10.37 1.35 0.17
CA VAL A 112 9.82 0.00 0.24
C VAL A 112 10.20 -0.85 -0.97
N HIS A 113 10.82 -1.99 -0.70
CA HIS A 113 11.21 -2.96 -1.71
C HIS A 113 10.14 -4.03 -1.97
N GLY A 114 10.03 -4.39 -3.24
CA GLY A 114 9.22 -5.48 -3.74
C GLY A 114 7.78 -5.12 -4.07
N GLY A 115 7.17 -6.02 -4.85
CA GLY A 115 5.74 -5.99 -5.16
C GLY A 115 5.30 -4.74 -5.92
N GLN A 116 4.02 -4.40 -5.74
CA GLN A 116 3.43 -3.22 -6.37
C GLN A 116 4.05 -1.88 -5.93
N PRO A 117 4.40 -1.65 -4.63
CA PRO A 117 5.01 -0.39 -4.20
C PRO A 117 6.24 0.00 -5.03
N GLU A 118 7.20 -0.92 -5.15
CA GLU A 118 8.41 -0.66 -5.92
C GLU A 118 8.13 -0.54 -7.42
N ALA A 119 7.24 -1.38 -7.97
CA ALA A 119 6.89 -1.31 -9.39
C ALA A 119 6.26 0.05 -9.76
N MET A 120 5.42 0.60 -8.89
CA MET A 120 4.82 1.92 -9.11
C MET A 120 5.84 3.04 -8.90
N LEU A 121 6.72 2.94 -7.90
CA LEU A 121 7.81 3.89 -7.71
C LEU A 121 8.74 3.93 -8.93
N ARG A 122 9.16 2.77 -9.45
CA ARG A 122 9.98 2.66 -10.68
C ARG A 122 9.28 3.29 -11.88
N TYR A 123 7.98 3.04 -12.05
CA TYR A 123 7.23 3.64 -13.14
C TYR A 123 7.04 5.15 -12.98
N GLY A 124 6.77 5.63 -11.77
CA GLY A 124 6.72 7.04 -11.43
C GLY A 124 8.04 7.75 -11.72
N ALA A 125 9.15 7.16 -11.27
CA ALA A 125 10.51 7.59 -11.56
C ALA A 125 10.77 7.69 -13.07
N PHE A 126 10.46 6.63 -13.82
CA PHE A 126 10.59 6.62 -15.28
C PHE A 126 9.81 7.76 -15.95
N LYS A 127 8.55 8.00 -15.54
CA LYS A 127 7.73 9.10 -16.07
C LYS A 127 8.29 10.49 -15.74
N GLN A 128 9.10 10.60 -14.70
CA GLN A 128 9.79 11.82 -14.29
C GLN A 128 11.20 11.93 -14.91
N GLY A 129 11.61 10.98 -15.73
CA GLY A 129 12.88 11.01 -16.47
C GLY A 129 14.09 10.49 -15.70
N LEU A 130 13.89 9.69 -14.64
CA LEU A 130 14.96 9.02 -13.89
C LEU A 130 14.82 7.49 -13.93
N ASP A 131 15.96 6.80 -13.80
CA ASP A 131 15.97 5.37 -13.47
C ASP A 131 16.10 5.22 -11.95
N LEU A 132 15.22 4.42 -11.33
CA LEU A 132 15.30 4.18 -9.89
C LEU A 132 16.60 3.44 -9.52
N SER A 133 17.26 2.74 -10.44
CA SER A 133 18.56 2.11 -10.16
C SER A 133 19.70 3.10 -9.90
N ASP A 134 19.51 4.38 -10.25
CA ASP A 134 20.55 5.40 -10.13
C ASP A 134 20.55 6.10 -8.76
N VAL A 135 19.60 5.79 -7.88
CA VAL A 135 19.52 6.36 -6.53
C VAL A 135 20.49 5.66 -5.57
N ASP A 136 20.94 6.37 -4.53
CA ASP A 136 21.68 5.76 -3.42
C ASP A 136 20.69 5.03 -2.49
N ASP A 137 20.47 3.75 -2.80
CA ASP A 137 19.43 2.91 -2.21
C ASP A 137 19.71 2.50 -0.75
N ILE A 138 18.70 2.68 0.11
CA ILE A 138 18.62 1.98 1.40
C ILE A 138 17.44 1.00 1.36
N PRO A 139 17.71 -0.32 1.45
CA PRO A 139 16.65 -1.32 1.39
C PRO A 139 15.82 -1.37 2.67
N SER A 140 14.51 -1.58 2.50
CA SER A 140 13.57 -1.80 3.60
C SER A 140 12.37 -2.63 3.17
N SER A 141 11.86 -3.45 4.10
CA SER A 141 10.59 -4.18 3.92
C SER A 141 9.34 -3.31 4.15
N GLY A 142 9.52 -2.08 4.63
CA GLY A 142 8.45 -1.14 4.93
C GLY A 142 7.91 -1.23 6.36
N GLY A 143 6.89 -0.44 6.68
CA GLY A 143 6.22 -0.46 7.97
C GLY A 143 7.11 -0.03 9.14
N SER A 144 7.07 -0.78 10.26
CA SER A 144 7.81 -0.40 11.48
C SER A 144 9.33 -0.41 11.30
N GLU A 145 9.87 -1.34 10.54
CA GLU A 145 11.31 -1.40 10.24
C GLU A 145 11.78 -0.11 9.57
N MET A 146 11.04 0.33 8.54
CA MET A 146 11.37 1.55 7.82
C MET A 146 11.23 2.81 8.68
N MET A 147 10.25 2.83 9.59
CA MET A 147 10.09 3.92 10.55
C MET A 147 11.24 3.98 11.55
N ASP A 148 11.77 2.82 11.99
CA ASP A 148 12.93 2.75 12.88
C ASP A 148 14.21 3.21 12.15
N GLN A 149 14.43 2.76 10.91
CA GLN A 149 15.54 3.22 10.05
C GLN A 149 15.52 4.75 9.90
N TRP A 150 14.35 5.30 9.54
CA TRP A 150 14.17 6.75 9.44
C TRP A 150 14.42 7.45 10.77
N GLY A 151 13.92 6.91 11.88
CA GLY A 151 14.14 7.44 13.24
C GLY A 151 15.60 7.47 13.67
N ASN A 152 16.40 6.53 13.19
CA ASN A 152 17.84 6.44 13.45
C ASN A 152 18.69 7.37 12.56
N GLY A 153 18.06 8.17 11.70
CA GLY A 153 18.74 9.11 10.80
C GLY A 153 19.20 8.48 9.49
N GLU A 154 18.70 7.30 9.12
CA GLU A 154 18.95 6.71 7.81
C GLU A 154 18.10 7.40 6.74
N GLY A 155 18.70 7.65 5.57
CA GLY A 155 18.01 8.23 4.43
C GLY A 155 17.78 9.73 4.52
N ASP A 156 17.88 10.38 3.37
CA ASP A 156 17.49 11.78 3.13
C ASP A 156 16.04 11.86 2.63
N TYR A 157 15.60 10.83 1.91
CA TYR A 157 14.24 10.65 1.42
C TYR A 157 13.63 9.33 1.91
N PHE A 158 12.32 9.34 2.10
CA PHE A 158 11.50 8.24 2.62
C PHE A 158 10.33 7.96 1.67
N HIS A 159 10.08 6.70 1.30
CA HIS A 159 8.95 6.29 0.46
C HIS A 159 8.11 5.17 1.08
N GLU A 160 6.89 5.49 1.52
CA GLU A 160 5.98 4.51 2.13
C GLU A 160 4.51 4.92 1.93
N GLN A 161 3.60 3.96 2.12
CA GLN A 161 2.17 4.15 2.08
C GLN A 161 1.68 5.13 3.15
N GLY A 162 0.61 5.86 2.84
CA GLY A 162 -0.18 6.50 3.88
C GLY A 162 -0.69 5.48 4.93
N ALA A 163 -0.64 5.76 6.23
CA ALA A 163 -0.44 7.08 6.82
C ALA A 163 1.00 7.39 7.31
N PHE A 164 2.02 6.58 6.98
CA PHE A 164 3.35 6.75 7.57
C PHE A 164 3.98 8.13 7.28
N PRO A 165 4.04 8.61 6.03
CA PRO A 165 4.53 9.96 5.73
C PRO A 165 3.72 11.07 6.41
N GLN A 166 2.40 10.91 6.51
CA GLN A 166 1.53 11.88 7.19
C GLN A 166 1.79 11.93 8.69
N GLN A 167 2.08 10.79 9.32
CA GLN A 167 2.45 10.74 10.73
C GLN A 167 3.81 11.40 10.96
N LEU A 168 4.78 11.18 10.06
CA LEU A 168 6.07 11.88 10.12
C LEU A 168 5.90 13.40 10.05
N GLU A 169 5.03 13.88 9.15
CA GLU A 169 4.76 15.32 9.02
C GLU A 169 4.04 15.90 10.23
N HIS A 170 3.03 15.19 10.76
CA HIS A 170 2.36 15.56 11.99
C HIS A 170 3.33 15.69 13.17
N ASP A 171 4.31 14.77 13.26
CA ASP A 171 5.28 14.74 14.35
C ASP A 171 6.49 15.67 14.12
N GLY A 172 6.53 16.39 12.99
CA GLY A 172 7.67 17.24 12.60
C GLY A 172 8.96 16.47 12.34
N LYS A 173 8.87 15.21 11.92
CA LYS A 173 9.99 14.29 11.67
C LYS A 173 10.24 14.02 10.19
N GLY A 174 9.49 14.69 9.31
CA GLY A 174 9.64 14.64 7.87
C GLY A 174 8.57 15.50 7.23
N HIS A 175 8.69 15.72 5.92
CA HIS A 175 7.75 16.56 5.17
C HIS A 175 7.41 15.86 3.86
N ILE A 176 6.14 15.69 3.55
CA ILE A 176 5.74 15.13 2.26
C ILE A 176 6.15 16.10 1.14
N VAL A 177 6.97 15.61 0.22
CA VAL A 177 7.51 16.38 -0.92
C VAL A 177 7.01 15.86 -2.27
N GLY A 178 6.44 14.66 -2.33
CA GLY A 178 5.92 14.10 -3.56
C GLY A 178 4.88 13.00 -3.36
N SER A 179 4.05 12.80 -4.38
CA SER A 179 3.11 11.68 -4.47
C SER A 179 3.48 10.75 -5.63
N VAL A 180 3.63 9.47 -5.35
CA VAL A 180 3.84 8.47 -6.41
C VAL A 180 2.58 8.33 -7.26
N GLY A 181 1.40 8.42 -6.62
CA GLY A 181 0.11 8.40 -7.31
C GLY A 181 -0.03 9.51 -8.35
N GLU A 182 0.40 10.73 -8.03
CA GLU A 182 0.36 11.84 -9.00
C GLU A 182 1.30 11.60 -10.19
N ALA A 183 2.50 11.08 -9.94
CA ALA A 183 3.46 10.78 -11.00
C ALA A 183 2.97 9.64 -11.92
N VAL A 184 2.42 8.57 -11.33
CA VAL A 184 1.93 7.39 -12.06
C VAL A 184 0.64 7.71 -12.82
N GLY A 185 -0.31 8.38 -12.18
CA GLY A 185 -1.67 8.57 -12.66
C GLY A 185 -2.63 7.45 -12.21
N PRO A 186 -3.82 7.35 -12.83
CA PRO A 186 -4.81 6.36 -12.46
C PRO A 186 -4.30 4.93 -12.55
N VAL A 187 -4.36 4.20 -11.43
CA VAL A 187 -3.99 2.78 -11.34
C VAL A 187 -4.79 2.09 -10.25
N ALA A 188 -5.17 0.83 -10.47
CA ALA A 188 -5.70 0.00 -9.41
C ALA A 188 -4.55 -0.49 -8.54
N PHE A 189 -4.47 -0.02 -7.30
CA PHE A 189 -3.47 -0.50 -6.35
C PHE A 189 -4.01 -1.66 -5.52
N SER A 190 -5.22 -1.52 -5.00
CA SER A 190 -5.89 -2.52 -4.18
C SER A 190 -7.32 -2.78 -4.62
N SER A 191 -7.77 -4.00 -4.37
CA SER A 191 -9.16 -4.39 -4.47
C SER A 191 -9.58 -5.17 -3.21
N LEU A 192 -10.89 -5.34 -3.06
CA LEU A 192 -11.45 -6.42 -2.25
C LEU A 192 -11.22 -7.76 -2.95
N VAL A 193 -10.94 -8.78 -2.15
CA VAL A 193 -10.74 -10.16 -2.57
C VAL A 193 -11.61 -11.11 -1.78
N GLY A 194 -12.03 -12.20 -2.44
CA GLY A 194 -12.82 -13.28 -1.88
C GLY A 194 -12.38 -14.63 -2.45
N ARG A 195 -12.79 -15.74 -1.84
CA ARG A 195 -12.54 -17.06 -2.45
C ARG A 195 -13.35 -17.21 -3.72
N TRP A 196 -12.79 -17.90 -4.71
CA TRP A 196 -13.45 -18.18 -5.98
C TRP A 196 -14.73 -19.00 -5.87
N ASP A 197 -14.88 -19.79 -4.80
CA ASP A 197 -16.05 -20.63 -4.54
C ASP A 197 -17.08 -19.97 -3.61
N TRP A 198 -16.75 -18.78 -3.09
CA TRP A 198 -17.59 -18.00 -2.21
C TRP A 198 -18.32 -16.87 -2.94
N LEU A 199 -17.68 -16.29 -3.96
CA LEU A 199 -18.30 -15.36 -4.91
C LEU A 199 -19.13 -16.09 -5.97
#